data_AF-A0A7V5KAJ9-F1
#
_entry.id   AF-A0A7V5KAJ9-F1
#
_cell.length_a   1.000
_cell.length_b   1.000
_cell.length_c   1.000
_cell.angle_alpha   90.00
_cell.angle_beta   90.00
_cell.angle_gamma   90.00
#
_symmetry.space_group_name_H-M   'P 1'
#
loop_
_entity.id
_entity.type
_entity.pdbx_description
1 polymer ?
#
loop_
_entity_poly.entity_id
_entity_poly.type
_entity_poly.pdbx_seq_one_letter_code
_entity_poly.pdbx_strand_id
1 'polypeptide(L)'
;ALKTNRESGLVVWQYPPASRKIPGTEKVAVLVESNDDDNIVMADLVGLNMRTALAVLNYQGIAFELEGCGVVKKQFPEMGTKISKKTKCRLVCGNG
;
A
#
# COMPACT_ATOMS: atom_id res chain seq x y z
N ALA A 1 -0.80 -10.72 -16.42
CA ALA A 1 -2.20 -10.37 -16.72
C ALA A 1 -2.91 -10.06 -15.42
N LEU A 2 -3.48 -8.87 -15.27
CA LEU A 2 -4.34 -8.53 -14.14
C LEU A 2 -5.57 -9.44 -14.21
N LYS A 3 -5.71 -10.36 -13.25
CA LYS A 3 -6.89 -11.21 -13.12
C LYS A 3 -7.89 -10.45 -12.27
N THR A 4 -8.99 -10.01 -12.86
CA THR A 4 -10.16 -9.49 -12.13
C THR A 4 -11.34 -10.43 -12.41
N ASN A 5 -11.98 -10.91 -11.34
CA ASN A 5 -13.31 -11.53 -11.40
C ASN A 5 -14.37 -10.40 -11.25
N ARG A 6 -15.61 -10.65 -11.65
CA ARG A 6 -16.67 -9.65 -11.89
C ARG A 6 -17.16 -8.83 -10.67
N GLU A 7 -16.45 -8.81 -9.55
CA GLU A 7 -16.61 -7.78 -8.53
C GLU A 7 -15.77 -6.56 -8.99
N SER A 8 -16.36 -5.76 -9.88
CA SER A 8 -15.67 -4.62 -10.50
C SER A 8 -15.36 -3.54 -9.46
N GLY A 9 -14.10 -3.45 -9.07
CA GLY A 9 -13.58 -2.29 -8.34
C GLY A 9 -12.97 -1.27 -9.29
N LEU A 10 -13.27 0.02 -9.11
CA LEU A 10 -12.65 1.10 -9.86
C LEU A 10 -11.24 1.37 -9.32
N VAL A 11 -10.21 1.25 -10.15
CA VAL A 11 -8.86 1.69 -9.77
C VAL A 11 -8.85 3.21 -9.74
N VAL A 12 -8.72 3.79 -8.55
CA VAL A 12 -8.66 5.24 -8.34
C VAL A 12 -7.24 5.77 -8.30
N TRP A 13 -6.26 4.89 -7.99
CA TRP A 13 -4.88 5.30 -7.87
C TRP A 13 -3.89 4.16 -8.13
N GLN A 14 -2.71 4.52 -8.63
CA GLN A 14 -1.59 3.60 -8.77
C GLN A 14 -0.26 4.28 -8.47
N TYR A 15 0.69 3.48 -8.00
CA TYR A 15 2.09 3.88 -7.88
C TYR A 15 3.04 2.76 -8.34
N PRO A 16 4.06 3.07 -9.15
CA PRO A 16 4.37 4.40 -9.66
C PRO A 16 3.30 4.95 -10.62
N PRO A 17 3.24 6.29 -10.80
CA PRO A 17 2.21 6.90 -11.64
C PRO A 17 2.31 6.37 -13.06
N ALA A 18 1.18 6.40 -13.76
CA ALA A 18 1.10 5.99 -15.16
C ALA A 18 2.21 6.67 -15.97
N SER A 19 2.77 5.93 -16.93
CA SER A 19 3.88 6.37 -17.80
C SER A 19 5.27 6.40 -17.16
N ARG A 20 5.46 6.07 -15.88
CA ARG A 20 6.81 5.85 -15.33
C ARG A 20 7.38 4.54 -15.88
N LYS A 21 8.57 4.59 -16.49
CA LYS A 21 9.35 3.40 -16.80
C LYS A 21 9.82 2.77 -15.49
N ILE A 22 9.46 1.51 -15.27
CA ILE A 22 9.90 0.70 -14.13
C ILE A 22 10.66 -0.52 -14.65
N PRO A 23 11.70 -0.99 -13.93
CA PRO A 23 12.27 -2.30 -14.18
C PRO A 23 11.17 -3.38 -14.07
N GLY A 24 11.21 -4.41 -14.92
CA GLY A 24 10.17 -5.45 -14.96
C GLY A 24 10.00 -6.27 -13.67
N THR A 25 10.89 -6.08 -12.69
CA THR A 25 10.88 -6.70 -11.37
C THR A 25 10.21 -5.85 -10.30
N GLU A 26 9.87 -4.58 -10.59
CA GLU A 26 9.26 -3.68 -9.64
C GLU A 26 7.74 -3.89 -9.56
N LYS A 27 7.20 -3.94 -8.34
CA LYS A 27 5.77 -4.08 -8.09
C LYS A 27 5.06 -2.73 -8.25
N VAL A 28 3.87 -2.76 -8.86
CA VAL A 28 2.95 -1.62 -8.92
C VAL A 28 1.90 -1.77 -7.82
N ALA A 29 1.77 -0.76 -6.97
CA ALA A 29 0.68 -0.65 -6.02
C ALA A 29 -0.54 -0.06 -6.71
N VAL A 30 -1.71 -0.64 -6.46
CA VAL A 30 -2.99 -0.21 -7.03
C VAL A 30 -3.99 -0.07 -5.90
N LEU A 31 -4.68 1.06 -5.87
CA LEU A 31 -5.77 1.33 -4.94
C LEU A 31 -7.10 1.37 -5.69
N VAL A 32 -8.08 0.72 -5.08
CA VAL A 32 -9.42 0.56 -5.60
C VAL A 32 -10.38 1.39 -4.75
N GLU A 33 -11.41 1.95 -5.38
CA GLU A 33 -12.48 2.69 -4.71
C GLU A 33 -13.15 1.83 -3.63
N SER A 34 -13.25 2.39 -2.43
CA SER A 34 -14.03 1.83 -1.33
C SER A 34 -15.16 2.79 -0.98
N ASN A 35 -16.41 2.33 -1.03
CA ASN A 35 -17.59 3.15 -0.71
C ASN A 35 -17.77 3.45 0.79
N ASP A 36 -16.81 3.05 1.63
CA ASP A 36 -16.94 3.06 3.08
C ASP A 36 -15.72 3.76 3.70
N ASP A 37 -15.80 5.09 3.78
CA ASP A 37 -14.72 5.99 4.24
C ASP A 37 -14.26 5.72 5.68
N ASP A 38 -15.14 5.11 6.49
CA ASP A 38 -14.92 4.79 7.89
C ASP A 38 -14.39 3.37 8.13
N ASN A 39 -14.41 2.50 7.11
CA ASN A 39 -13.97 1.10 7.18
C ASN A 39 -12.78 0.84 6.26
N ILE A 40 -11.66 1.49 6.54
CA ILE A 40 -10.41 1.23 5.82
C ILE A 40 -9.85 -0.12 6.26
N VAL A 41 -9.44 -0.94 5.29
CA VAL A 41 -8.73 -2.19 5.54
C VAL A 41 -7.24 -1.97 5.27
N MET A 42 -6.40 -2.36 6.22
CA MET A 42 -4.96 -2.23 6.11
C MET A 42 -4.43 -3.04 4.93
N ALA A 43 -3.75 -2.37 4.00
CA ALA A 43 -3.15 -3.00 2.83
C ALA A 43 -1.96 -3.89 3.24
N ASP A 44 -1.65 -4.88 2.40
CA ASP A 44 -0.38 -5.60 2.49
C ASP A 44 0.73 -4.76 1.84
N LEU A 45 1.61 -4.25 2.70
CA LEU A 45 2.77 -3.44 2.35
C LEU A 45 4.06 -4.26 2.42
N VAL A 46 4.03 -5.51 2.91
CA VAL A 46 5.21 -6.35 3.07
C VAL A 46 5.77 -6.73 1.69
N GLY A 47 7.09 -6.64 1.54
CA GLY A 47 7.76 -6.89 0.28
C GLY A 47 7.62 -5.77 -0.75
N LEU A 48 6.98 -4.64 -0.40
CA LEU A 48 7.08 -3.41 -1.18
C LEU A 48 8.38 -2.70 -0.82
N ASN A 49 8.96 -2.01 -1.80
CA ASN A 49 10.00 -1.05 -1.48
C ASN A 49 9.38 0.08 -0.63
N MET A 50 10.19 0.63 0.27
CA MET A 50 9.77 1.66 1.22
C MET A 50 9.05 2.82 0.51
N ARG A 51 9.54 3.25 -0.65
CA ARG A 51 8.96 4.37 -1.39
C ARG A 51 7.52 4.09 -1.83
N THR A 52 7.26 2.89 -2.36
CA THR A 52 5.91 2.46 -2.76
C THR A 52 5.00 2.34 -1.54
N ALA A 53 5.47 1.73 -0.44
CA ALA A 53 4.68 1.60 0.79
C ALA A 53 4.28 2.97 1.37
N LEU A 54 5.22 3.91 1.43
CA LEU A 54 4.96 5.28 1.90
C LEU A 54 4.01 6.03 0.96
N ALA A 55 4.08 5.81 -0.35
CA ALA A 55 3.16 6.43 -1.29
C ALA A 55 1.71 5.94 -1.05
N VAL A 56 1.53 4.63 -0.79
CA VAL A 56 0.22 4.05 -0.44
C VAL A 56 -0.33 4.68 0.84
N LEU A 57 0.47 4.72 1.91
CA LEU A 57 0.03 5.26 3.21
C LEU A 57 -0.31 6.76 3.13
N ASN A 58 0.49 7.55 2.41
CA ASN A 58 0.22 8.97 2.19
C ASN A 58 -1.07 9.19 1.40
N TYR A 59 -1.30 8.41 0.34
CA TYR A 59 -2.53 8.52 -0.45
C TYR A 59 -3.77 8.17 0.40
N GLN A 60 -3.67 7.16 1.26
CA GLN A 60 -4.75 6.78 2.19
C GLN A 60 -4.91 7.72 3.39
N GLY A 61 -4.03 8.71 3.55
CA GLY A 61 -4.04 9.63 4.71
C GLY A 61 -3.73 8.94 6.04
N ILE A 62 -3.03 7.80 6.01
CA ILE A 62 -2.67 7.02 7.21
C ILE A 62 -1.35 7.54 7.76
N ALA A 63 -1.35 7.96 9.03
CA ALA A 63 -0.12 8.36 9.72
C ALA A 63 0.82 7.16 9.88
N PHE A 64 2.14 7.36 9.78
CA PHE A 64 3.08 6.25 9.90
C PHE A 64 4.37 6.59 10.64
N GLU A 65 5.02 5.52 11.12
CA GLU A 65 6.36 5.47 11.67
C GLU A 65 7.18 4.48 10.85
N LEU A 66 8.44 4.83 10.61
CA LEU A 66 9.35 4.04 9.79
C LEU A 66 10.61 3.72 10.59
N GLU A 67 11.00 2.45 10.59
CA GLU A 67 12.26 1.96 11.09
C GLU A 67 13.05 1.29 9.95
N GLY A 68 14.33 1.65 9.80
CA GLY A 68 15.20 1.07 8.77
C GLY A 68 15.00 1.62 7.35
N CYS A 69 15.51 0.90 6.35
CA CYS A 69 15.47 1.30 4.94
C CYS A 69 15.34 0.08 4.01
N GLY A 70 15.02 0.31 2.74
CA GLY A 70 14.94 -0.74 1.73
C GLY A 70 13.53 -1.29 1.51
N VAL A 71 13.31 -2.57 1.83
CA VAL A 71 12.05 -3.28 1.61
C VAL A 71 11.33 -3.47 2.93
N VAL A 72 10.00 -3.28 2.94
CA VAL A 72 9.17 -3.53 4.12
C VAL A 72 9.23 -5.01 4.47
N LYS A 73 9.76 -5.33 5.66
CA LYS A 73 9.83 -6.70 6.18
C LYS A 73 8.68 -6.98 7.15
N LYS A 74 8.21 -5.95 7.87
CA LYS A 74 7.05 -6.05 8.78
C LYS A 74 6.23 -4.77 8.75
N GLN A 75 4.94 -4.92 8.97
CA GLN A 75 4.01 -3.82 9.18
C GLN A 75 3.17 -4.07 10.42
N PHE A 76 2.69 -3.00 11.03
CA PHE A 76 1.62 -3.02 12.02
C PHE A 76 0.70 -1.82 11.78
N PRO A 77 -0.63 -1.96 11.77
CA PRO A 77 -1.38 -3.21 11.88
C PRO A 77 -1.12 -4.20 10.73
N GLU A 78 -1.47 -5.47 10.94
CA GLU A 78 -1.31 -6.52 9.93
C GLU A 78 -2.27 -6.29 8.75
N MET A 79 -1.92 -6.84 7.59
CA MET A 79 -2.81 -6.79 6.42
C MET A 79 -4.22 -7.32 6.77
N GLY A 80 -5.25 -6.73 6.16
CA GLY A 80 -6.64 -7.14 6.44
C GLY A 80 -7.22 -6.60 7.75
N THR A 81 -6.40 -5.99 8.62
CA THR A 81 -6.91 -5.35 9.84
C THR A 81 -7.81 -4.17 9.49
N LYS A 82 -8.99 -4.08 10.11
CA LYS A 82 -9.82 -2.87 10.03
C LYS A 82 -9.16 -1.73 10.79
N ILE A 83 -8.97 -0.61 10.14
CA ILE A 83 -8.30 0.57 10.67
C ILE A 83 -9.14 1.82 10.42
N SER A 84 -8.89 2.86 11.20
CA SER A 84 -9.47 4.19 10.98
C SER A 84 -8.40 5.14 10.43
N LYS A 85 -8.79 6.29 9.90
CA LYS A 85 -7.85 7.35 9.50
C LYS A 85 -6.96 7.87 10.65
N LYS A 86 -7.31 7.59 11.92
CA LYS A 86 -6.50 7.92 13.10
C LYS A 86 -5.45 6.86 13.45
N THR A 87 -5.51 5.69 12.82
CA THR A 87 -4.57 4.59 13.08
C THR A 87 -3.19 4.98 12.59
N LYS A 88 -2.17 4.70 13.42
CA LYS A 88 -0.76 4.88 13.05
C LYS A 88 -0.17 3.56 12.58
N CYS A 89 0.36 3.52 11.36
CA CYS A 89 1.05 2.36 10.82
C CYS A 89 2.54 2.40 11.16
N ARG A 90 3.10 1.32 11.70
CA ARG A 90 4.54 1.17 11.90
C ARG A 90 5.10 0.21 10.84
N LEU A 91 6.12 0.65 10.11
CA LEU A 91 6.84 -0.15 9.13
C LEU A 91 8.27 -0.43 9.61
N VAL A 92 8.67 -1.70 9.57
CA VAL A 92 10.07 -2.11 9.74
C VAL A 92 10.62 -2.54 8.39
N CYS A 93 11.64 -1.83 7.94
CA CYS A 93 12.29 -2.01 6.67
C CYS A 93 13.70 -2.58 6.86
N GLY A 94 14.13 -3.40 5.91
CA GLY A 94 15.49 -3.92 5.87
C GLY A 94 15.94 -4.23 4.46
N ASN A 95 17.22 -4.59 4.33
CA ASN A 95 17.79 -4.98 3.05
C ASN A 95 17.04 -6.20 2.48
N GLY A 96 16.81 -6.14 1.16
CA GLY A 96 16.13 -7.15 0.35
C GLY A 96 16.79 -8.49 0.48
#